data_AF-A0A972G409-F1
#
_entry.id   AF-A0A972G409-F1
#
_cell.length_a   1.000
_cell.length_b   1.000
_cell.length_c   1.000
_cell.angle_alpha   90.00
_cell.angle_beta   90.00
_cell.angle_gamma   90.00
#
_symmetry.space_group_name_H-M   'P 1'
#
loop_
_entity.id
_entity.type
_entity.pdbx_description
1 polymer ?
#
loop_
_entity_poly.entity_id
_entity_poly.type
_entity_poly.pdbx_seq_one_letter_code
_entity_poly.pdbx_strand_id
1 'polypeptide(L)'
;MPPTHLAPSAPLRKNRSLAATWARNNKVRQILFRPNWQGHGKAAPFKANDVIIAAKPIGVLIFGGNGVAINLGQKAKTKGIKVGEFTAE
;
A
#
# COMPACT_ATOMS: atom_id res chain seq x y z
N MET A 1 34.24 -17.10 32.02
CA MET A 1 33.48 -17.41 30.79
C MET A 1 32.36 -16.38 30.67
N PRO A 2 32.35 -15.48 29.68
CA PRO A 2 31.21 -14.62 29.43
C PRO A 2 30.13 -15.42 28.69
N PRO A 3 28.83 -15.26 28.99
CA PRO A 3 27.80 -15.93 28.22
C PRO A 3 27.70 -15.28 26.84
N THR A 4 28.14 -16.01 25.82
CA THR A 4 27.88 -15.74 24.41
C THR A 4 26.37 -15.81 24.17
N HIS A 5 25.66 -14.69 24.35
CA HIS A 5 24.33 -14.54 23.78
C HIS A 5 24.50 -13.85 22.44
N LEU A 6 24.34 -14.64 21.38
CA LEU A 6 24.20 -14.17 20.01
C LEU A 6 23.13 -13.06 19.95
N ALA A 7 23.44 -12.03 19.16
CA ALA A 7 22.59 -10.90 18.88
C ALA A 7 21.16 -11.29 18.50
N PRO A 8 20.13 -10.47 18.81
CA PRO A 8 18.95 -10.45 17.97
C PRO A 8 19.41 -9.97 16.60
N SER A 9 19.48 -10.87 15.62
CA SER A 9 19.35 -10.48 14.23
C SER A 9 18.03 -9.72 14.14
N ALA A 10 18.11 -8.40 14.05
CA ALA A 10 16.93 -7.56 14.00
C ALA A 10 16.00 -8.13 12.93
N PRO A 11 14.72 -8.43 13.22
CA PRO A 11 13.83 -8.90 12.18
C PRO A 11 13.78 -7.81 11.11
N LEU A 12 14.26 -8.17 9.94
CA LEU A 12 14.19 -7.34 8.75
C LEU A 12 12.75 -6.83 8.59
N ARG A 13 12.66 -5.52 8.36
CA ARG A 13 11.53 -4.81 7.74
C ARG A 13 10.33 -4.53 8.64
N LYS A 14 10.11 -3.24 8.86
CA LYS A 14 8.79 -2.65 8.61
C LYS A 14 9.02 -1.25 8.06
N ASN A 15 8.92 -1.13 6.74
CA ASN A 15 8.60 0.16 6.13
C ASN A 15 7.24 0.56 6.71
N ARG A 16 7.26 1.38 7.76
CA ARG A 16 6.10 1.66 8.58
C ARG A 16 5.23 2.60 7.77
N SER A 17 4.26 2.04 7.03
CA SER A 17 3.30 2.85 6.28
C SER A 17 2.67 3.88 7.23
N LEU A 18 2.89 5.16 6.92
CA LEU A 18 2.36 6.29 7.68
C LEU A 18 0.83 6.17 7.76
N ALA A 19 0.19 5.84 6.65
CA ALA A 19 -1.25 5.58 6.58
C ALA A 19 -1.70 4.46 7.52
N ALA A 20 -1.00 3.32 7.54
CA ALA A 20 -1.33 2.21 8.43
C ALA A 20 -1.17 2.60 9.92
N THR A 21 -0.20 3.45 10.23
CA THR A 21 0.05 3.94 11.60
C THR A 21 -1.01 4.93 12.04
N TRP A 22 -1.32 5.92 11.19
CA TRP A 22 -2.42 6.86 11.43
C TRP A 22 -3.75 6.11 11.63
N ALA A 23 -4.06 5.13 10.79
CA ALA A 23 -5.30 4.36 10.89
C ALA A 23 -5.38 3.57 12.21
N ARG A 24 -4.26 2.97 12.67
CA ARG A 24 -4.24 2.31 14.00
C ARG A 24 -4.48 3.30 15.13
N ASN A 25 -3.79 4.44 15.12
CA ASN A 25 -3.92 5.46 16.17
C ASN A 25 -5.34 6.02 16.27
N ASN A 26 -6.05 6.11 15.15
CA ASN A 26 -7.42 6.63 15.08
C ASN A 26 -8.50 5.52 15.08
N LYS A 27 -8.13 4.26 15.37
CA LYS A 27 -9.05 3.10 15.39
C LYS A 27 -9.84 2.91 14.07
N VAL A 28 -9.25 3.31 12.95
CA VAL A 28 -9.81 3.10 11.62
C VAL A 28 -9.50 1.68 11.15
N ARG A 29 -10.52 0.94 10.73
CA ARG A 29 -10.38 -0.42 10.18
C ARG A 29 -9.53 -0.39 8.91
N GLN A 30 -8.53 -1.27 8.85
CA GLN A 30 -7.65 -1.42 7.69
C GLN A 30 -8.03 -2.65 6.88
N ILE A 31 -8.18 -2.48 5.57
CA ILE A 31 -8.36 -3.58 4.62
C ILE A 31 -7.10 -3.64 3.76
N LEU A 32 -6.44 -4.80 3.76
CA LEU A 32 -5.19 -4.99 3.04
C LEU A 32 -5.44 -5.72 1.71
N PHE A 33 -5.08 -5.07 0.61
CA PHE A 33 -5.12 -5.66 -0.73
C PHE A 33 -3.72 -6.18 -1.08
N ARG A 34 -3.49 -7.49 -0.91
CA ARG A 34 -2.18 -8.11 -1.19
C ARG A 34 -2.07 -8.49 -2.68
N PRO A 35 -0.99 -8.12 -3.38
CA PRO A 35 -0.73 -8.60 -4.73
C PRO A 35 -0.52 -10.13 -4.75
N ASN A 36 -1.23 -10.81 -5.65
CA ASN A 36 -1.04 -12.24 -5.91
C ASN A 36 0.11 -12.45 -6.91
N TRP A 37 1.34 -12.55 -6.40
CA TRP A 37 2.54 -12.74 -7.21
C TRP A 37 2.59 -14.09 -7.92
N GLN A 38 2.11 -15.14 -7.27
CA GLN A 38 2.12 -16.50 -7.84
C GLN A 38 1.20 -16.60 -9.07
N GLY A 39 0.05 -15.91 -9.05
CA GLY A 39 -0.90 -15.94 -10.16
C GLY A 39 -0.63 -14.94 -11.28
N HIS A 40 0.06 -13.82 -11.01
CA HIS A 40 0.12 -12.70 -11.96
C HIS A 40 1.53 -12.15 -12.21
N GLY A 41 2.56 -12.70 -11.55
CA GLY A 41 3.95 -12.29 -11.74
C GLY A 41 4.13 -10.78 -11.60
N LYS A 42 4.81 -10.16 -12.58
CA LYS A 42 5.09 -8.70 -12.58
C LYS A 42 3.82 -7.82 -12.65
N ALA A 43 2.68 -8.36 -13.10
CA ALA A 43 1.41 -7.64 -13.17
C ALA A 43 0.63 -7.64 -11.85
N ALA A 44 1.04 -8.47 -10.87
CA ALA A 44 0.37 -8.59 -9.58
C ALA A 44 0.04 -7.27 -8.86
N PRO A 45 0.94 -6.26 -8.78
CA PRO A 45 0.60 -4.99 -8.13
C PRO A 45 -0.48 -4.20 -8.90
N PHE A 46 -0.44 -4.20 -10.23
CA PHE A 46 -1.46 -3.53 -11.06
C PHE A 46 -2.83 -4.21 -10.98
N LYS A 47 -2.85 -5.54 -10.83
CA LYS A 47 -4.08 -6.32 -10.59
C LYS A 47 -4.64 -6.11 -9.19
N ALA A 48 -3.79 -5.92 -8.17
CA ALA A 48 -4.27 -5.54 -6.84
C ALA A 48 -5.01 -4.19 -6.87
N ASN A 49 -4.55 -3.23 -7.69
CA ASN A 49 -5.28 -1.98 -7.90
C ASN A 49 -6.68 -2.21 -8.49
N ASP A 50 -6.86 -3.17 -9.41
CA ASP A 50 -8.18 -3.51 -9.96
C ASP A 50 -9.14 -3.97 -8.85
N VAL A 51 -8.64 -4.74 -7.90
CA VAL A 51 -9.42 -5.19 -6.73
C VAL A 51 -9.78 -4.01 -5.81
N ILE A 52 -8.84 -3.08 -5.59
CA ILE A 52 -9.11 -1.86 -4.82
C ILE A 52 -10.23 -1.04 -5.48
N ILE A 53 -10.18 -0.86 -6.80
CA ILE A 53 -11.19 -0.12 -7.55
C ILE A 53 -12.54 -0.85 -7.55
N ALA A 54 -12.53 -2.19 -7.66
CA ALA A 54 -13.74 -3.00 -7.60
C ALA A 54 -14.45 -2.91 -6.24
N ALA A 55 -13.72 -2.62 -5.15
CA ALA A 55 -14.29 -2.35 -3.84
C ALA A 55 -15.04 -1.00 -3.75
N LYS A 56 -15.05 -0.19 -4.82
CA LYS A 56 -15.76 1.09 -4.94
C LYS A 56 -15.50 2.05 -3.76
N PRO A 57 -14.25 2.45 -3.53
CA PRO A 57 -13.94 3.42 -2.49
C PRO A 57 -14.59 4.78 -2.81
N ILE A 58 -14.89 5.54 -1.75
CA ILE A 58 -15.41 6.92 -1.87
C ILE A 58 -14.39 7.88 -2.52
N GLY A 59 -13.10 7.57 -2.38
CA GLY A 59 -12.00 8.36 -2.91
C GLY A 59 -10.67 7.65 -2.73
N VAL A 60 -9.65 8.11 -3.46
CA VAL A 60 -8.28 7.60 -3.42
C VAL A 60 -7.32 8.76 -3.19
N LEU A 61 -6.36 8.59 -2.27
CA LEU A 61 -5.28 9.54 -2.05
C LEU A 61 -3.97 8.92 -2.55
N ILE A 62 -3.28 9.61 -3.46
CA ILE A 62 -2.01 9.19 -4.04
C ILE A 62 -0.92 10.15 -3.57
N PHE A 63 0.07 9.63 -2.85
CA PHE A 63 1.20 10.40 -2.31
C PHE A 63 2.47 10.07 -3.11
N GLY A 64 2.69 10.81 -4.19
CA GLY A 64 3.73 10.54 -5.17
C GLY A 64 3.78 9.08 -5.64
N GLY A 65 4.88 8.71 -6.29
CA GLY A 65 5.25 7.31 -6.43
C GLY A 65 5.53 6.84 -7.85
N ASN A 66 5.61 5.52 -7.96
CA ASN A 66 5.99 4.81 -9.17
C ASN A 66 4.76 4.51 -10.06
N GLY A 67 4.97 3.82 -11.18
CA GLY A 67 3.91 3.47 -12.13
C GLY A 67 2.71 2.74 -11.52
N VAL A 68 2.84 2.06 -10.38
CA VAL A 68 1.71 1.37 -9.71
C VAL A 68 0.76 2.38 -9.06
N ALA A 69 1.30 3.40 -8.40
CA ALA A 69 0.49 4.44 -7.76
C ALA A 69 -0.22 5.31 -8.81
N ILE A 70 0.49 5.69 -9.86
CA ILE A 70 -0.06 6.42 -11.01
C ILE A 70 -1.19 5.62 -11.67
N ASN A 71 -0.99 4.31 -11.86
CA ASN A 71 -2.03 3.44 -12.42
C ASN A 71 -3.30 3.39 -11.57
N LEU A 72 -3.17 3.34 -10.23
CA LEU A 72 -4.32 3.36 -9.34
C LEU A 72 -5.11 4.67 -9.50
N GLY A 73 -4.42 5.82 -9.50
CA GLY A 73 -5.04 7.13 -9.69
C GLY A 73 -5.78 7.24 -11.03
N GLN A 74 -5.15 6.78 -12.12
CA GLN A 74 -5.77 6.75 -13.45
C GLN A 74 -7.04 5.90 -13.47
N LYS A 75 -6.98 4.66 -12.94
CA LYS A 75 -8.15 3.77 -12.89
C LYS A 75 -9.28 4.34 -12.04
N ALA A 76 -8.96 4.99 -10.91
CA ALA A 76 -9.94 5.67 -10.07
C ALA A 76 -10.63 6.81 -10.83
N LYS A 77 -9.86 7.68 -11.50
CA LYS A 77 -10.38 8.76 -12.35
C LYS A 77 -11.32 8.22 -13.43
N THR A 78 -10.92 7.16 -14.15
CA THR A 78 -11.76 6.52 -15.18
C THR A 78 -13.07 5.97 -14.63
N LYS A 79 -13.10 5.54 -13.36
CA LYS A 79 -14.32 5.03 -12.70
C LYS A 79 -15.14 6.11 -11.97
N GLY A 80 -14.78 7.39 -12.12
CA GLY A 80 -15.47 8.50 -11.46
C GLY A 80 -15.25 8.57 -9.95
N ILE A 81 -14.23 7.89 -9.43
CA ILE A 81 -13.85 7.93 -8.02
C ILE A 81 -13.01 9.19 -7.80
N LYS A 82 -13.28 9.94 -6.72
CA LYS A 82 -12.53 11.17 -6.39
C LYS A 82 -11.07 10.82 -6.10
N VAL A 83 -10.13 11.57 -6.68
CA VAL A 83 -8.69 11.36 -6.48
C VAL A 83 -8.04 12.63 -5.95
N GLY A 84 -7.31 12.51 -4.84
CA GLY A 84 -6.38 13.54 -4.36
C GLY A 84 -4.94 13.12 -4.65
N GLU A 85 -4.21 13.91 -5.42
CA GLU A 85 -2.81 13.66 -5.77
C GLU A 85 -1.92 14.66 -5.03
N PHE A 86 -0.90 14.17 -4.34
CA PHE A 86 0.03 14.96 -3.54
C PHE A 86 1.46 14.64 -3.98
N THR A 87 2.15 15.63 -4.53
CA THR A 87 3.57 15.57 -4.89
C THR A 87 4.33 16.55 -4.02
N ALA A 88 5.53 16.20 -3.58
CA ALA A 88 6.45 17.19 -3.03
C ALA A 88 7.00 17.99 -4.21
N GLU A 89 6.82 19.31 -4.18
CA GLU A 89 7.50 20.25 -5.10
C GLU A 89 9.01 20.29 -4.83
#